data_AF-A0A832F1F9-F1
#
_entry.id   AF-A0A832F1F9-F1
#
_cell.length_a   1.000
_cell.length_b   1.000
_cell.length_c   1.000
_cell.angle_alpha   90.00
_cell.angle_beta   90.00
_cell.angle_gamma   90.00
#
_symmetry.space_group_name_H-M   'P 1'
#
loop_
_entity.id
_entity.type
_entity.pdbx_description
1 polymer ?
#
loop_
_entity_poly.entity_id
_entity_poly.type
_entity_poly.pdbx_seq_one_letter_code
_entity_poly.pdbx_strand_id
1 'polypeptide(L)' 'MPTPRLILASSSPRRRALIRELGVPVELRPVDVSEESLPG' A
#
# COMPACT_ATOMS: atom_id res chain seq x y z
N MET A 1 3.70 -3.25 24.13
CA MET A 1 3.41 -2.07 23.28
C MET A 1 2.31 -2.45 22.30
N PRO A 2 1.37 -1.55 21.96
CA PRO A 2 0.32 -1.86 20.98
C PRO A 2 0.93 -2.06 19.59
N THR A 3 0.41 -3.02 18.83
CA THR A 3 0.82 -3.25 17.44
C THR A 3 0.39 -2.07 16.58
N PRO A 4 1.29 -1.45 15.80
CA PRO A 4 0.93 -0.32 14.95
C PRO A 4 -0.01 -0.75 13.82
N ARG A 5 -0.89 0.16 13.41
CA ARG A 5 -1.76 -0.05 12.25
C ARG A 5 -0.94 0.13 10.97
N LEU A 6 -1.00 -0.86 10.07
CA LEU A 6 -0.37 -0.79 8.76
C LEU A 6 -1.42 -0.47 7.68
N ILE A 7 -1.12 0.52 6.84
CA ILE A 7 -1.99 0.96 5.73
C ILE A 7 -1.20 0.89 4.41
N LEU A 8 -1.78 0.27 3.38
CA LEU A 8 -1.27 0.33 2.02
C LEU A 8 -1.97 1.46 1.26
N ALA A 9 -1.28 2.59 1.13
CA ALA A 9 -1.71 3.76 0.37
C ALA A 9 -1.35 3.65 -1.12
N SER A 10 -1.71 2.55 -1.76
CA SER A 10 -1.40 2.32 -3.19
C SER A 10 -2.57 1.65 -3.90
N SER A 11 -2.89 2.14 -5.10
CA SER A 11 -3.87 1.54 -6.00
C SER A 11 -3.30 0.38 -6.83
N SER A 12 -1.98 0.10 -6.70
CA SER A 12 -1.28 -0.91 -7.49
C SER A 12 -1.74 -2.35 -7.14
N PRO A 13 -2.31 -3.10 -8.10
CA PRO A 13 -2.71 -4.49 -7.89
C PRO A 13 -1.54 -5.40 -7.51
N ARG A 14 -0.35 -5.12 -8.05
CA ARG A 14 0.89 -5.87 -7.79
C ARG A 14 1.35 -5.71 -6.35
N ARG A 15 1.39 -4.47 -5.83
CA ARG A 15 1.76 -4.22 -4.42
C ARG A 15 0.80 -4.89 -3.45
N ARG A 16 -0.50 -4.89 -3.76
CA ARG A 16 -1.51 -5.60 -2.96
C ARG A 16 -1.27 -7.12 -2.91
N ALA A 17 -0.87 -7.74 -4.02
CA ALA A 17 -0.55 -9.16 -4.05
C ALA A 17 0.66 -9.48 -3.16
N LEU A 18 1.75 -8.72 -3.31
CA LEU A 18 2.97 -8.88 -2.50
C LEU A 18 2.71 -8.72 -1.00
N ILE A 19 1.94 -7.70 -0.58
CA ILE A 19 1.64 -7.50 0.84
C ILE A 19 0.80 -8.65 1.42
N ARG A 20 -0.10 -9.26 0.64
CA ARG A 20 -0.88 -10.42 1.09
C ARG A 20 0.00 -11.62 1.41
N GLU A 21 1.09 -11.82 0.66
CA GLU A 21 2.03 -12.92 0.87
C GLU A 21 2.82 -12.79 2.19
N LEU A 22 2.95 -11.57 2.73
CA LEU A 22 3.65 -11.32 4.00
C LEU A 22 2.87 -11.78 5.24
N GLY A 23 1.58 -12.11 5.10
CA GLY A 23 0.75 -12.59 6.22
C GLY A 23 0.51 -11.55 7.33
N VAL A 24 0.82 -10.27 7.10
CA VAL A 24 0.59 -9.18 8.06
C VAL A 24 -0.77 -8.53 7.84
N PRO A 25 -1.51 -8.17 8.91
CA PRO A 25 -2.73 -7.38 8.78
C PRO A 25 -2.43 -6.01 8.17
N VAL A 26 -3.03 -5.72 7.01
CA VAL A 26 -2.92 -4.42 6.33
C VAL A 26 -4.30 -3.90 5.95
N GLU A 27 -4.52 -2.61 6.13
CA GLU A 27 -5.69 -1.90 5.61
C GLU A 27 -5.36 -1.33 4.22
N LEU A 28 -6.22 -1.55 3.23
CA LEU A 28 -6.04 -0.98 1.88
C LEU A 28 -6.74 0.38 1.80
N ARG A 29 -6.00 1.45 1.53
CA ARG A 29 -6.54 2.80 1.33
C ARG A 29 -5.94 3.42 0.07
N PRO A 30 -6.40 3.02 -1.13
CA PRO A 30 -5.93 3.64 -2.37
C PRO A 30 -6.19 5.15 -2.34
N VAL A 31 -5.28 5.90 -2.96
CA VAL A 31 -5.37 7.36 -3.06
C VAL A 31 -5.35 7.76 -4.52
N ASP A 32 -6.07 8.83 -4.84
CA ASP A 32 -6.10 9.43 -6.18
C ASP A 32 -4.91 10.37 -6.35
N VAL A 33 -3.70 9.78 -6.37
CA VAL A 33 -2.45 10.47 -6.66
C VAL A 33 -1.82 9.79 -7.88
N SER A 34 -1.38 10.58 -8.85
CA SER A 34 -0.69 10.05 -10.02
C SER A 34 0.60 9.33 -9.60
N GLU A 35 0.79 8.11 -10.09
CA GLU A 35 2.04 7.36 -9.93
C GLU A 35 3.11 7.81 -10.96
N GLU A 36 2.78 8.73 -11.86
CA GLU A 36 3.74 9.27 -12.83
C GLU A 36 4.76 10.16 -12.13
N SER A 37 6.03 9.83 -12.34
CA SER A 37 7.12 10.69 -11.92
C SER A 37 7.14 11.92 -12.80
N LEU A 38 7.21 13.11 -12.19
CA LEU A 38 7.43 14.33 -12.94
C LEU A 38 8.85 14.33 -13.54
N PRO A 39 9.04 14.84 -14.76
CA PRO A 39 10.38 15.10 -15.28
C PRO A 39 11.10 16.09 -14.37
N GLY A 40 12.37 15.80 -14.08
CA GLY A 40 13.28 16.68 -13.34
C GLY A 40 13.87 17.77 -14.23
#